data_AF-A0AAU8I456-F1
#
_entry.id   AF-A0AAU8I456-F1
#
_cell.length_a   1.000
_cell.length_b   1.000
_cell.length_c   1.000
_cell.angle_alpha   90.00
_cell.angle_beta   90.00
_cell.angle_gamma   90.00
#
_symmetry.space_group_name_H-M   'P 1'
#
loop_
_entity.id
_entity.type
_entity.pdbx_description
1 polymer ?
#
loop_
_entity_poly.entity_id
_entity_poly.type
_entity_poly.pdbx_seq_one_letter_code
_entity_poly.pdbx_strand_id
1 'polypeptide(L)'
;MSPAPIALYPDLRDRAVLVIGGGAAAERQVQALLAAGAVPRVAAPSLTPALHALAADGRLAWLRGSFDTAWLETVWYLVAASEDAATNRQALQAAAARRVLAQALPAEPAFATEAAETATGQALPLRPGSVTLVGAGPGDPGLLTGHALHALRQADVVLHDRLVSAAILQLVPAGTERIAVGKSADGHSVAQEQIHALLLDQARRGRRVVRLKGGDPFVFGRGGEELEYLRAHGVPYAVVPGITAALACAAYAGIPLTHRDHAQSLRLVTAHCKDSFDTLDWAALAQQRQTLAVYMGVAGLDTVRTRLLRAGRAADTPFALVENGSRPEQRVVTGTLADLPDTARAHGVRSPALLILGEVAALASTLHWFGAAPLGAAPSPSPKPAVPTLAHAA
;
A
#
# COMPACT_ATOMS: atom_id res chain seq x y z
N MET A 1 11.49 31.53 11.19
CA MET A 1 10.89 30.67 10.15
C MET A 1 11.52 31.06 8.82
N SER A 2 12.22 30.14 8.14
CA SER A 2 12.71 30.43 6.79
C SER A 2 11.50 30.66 5.88
N PRO A 3 11.50 31.69 5.01
CA PRO A 3 10.41 31.93 4.08
C PRO A 3 10.21 30.71 3.18
N ALA A 4 8.95 30.41 2.82
CA ALA A 4 8.66 29.33 1.90
C ALA A 4 9.32 29.62 0.53
N PRO A 5 10.01 28.64 -0.08
CA PRO A 5 10.66 28.86 -1.36
C PRO A 5 9.63 29.12 -2.46
N ILE A 6 9.95 30.03 -3.39
CA ILE A 6 9.18 30.26 -4.60
C ILE A 6 9.65 29.27 -5.66
N ALA A 7 8.72 28.51 -6.26
CA ALA A 7 9.04 27.62 -7.38
C ALA A 7 9.32 28.45 -8.65
N LEU A 8 10.48 28.21 -9.28
CA LEU A 8 10.85 28.79 -10.57
C LEU A 8 10.93 27.68 -11.62
N TYR A 9 10.39 27.95 -12.80
CA TYR A 9 10.43 27.04 -13.95
C TYR A 9 11.17 27.73 -15.11
N PRO A 10 12.52 27.75 -15.08
CA PRO A 10 13.29 28.46 -16.08
C PRO A 10 13.29 27.71 -17.43
N ASP A 11 13.26 28.47 -18.53
CA ASP A 11 13.53 27.93 -19.86
C ASP A 11 15.04 27.77 -20.04
N LEU A 12 15.51 26.52 -20.02
CA LEU A 12 16.92 26.16 -20.12
C LEU A 12 17.38 25.83 -21.54
N ARG A 13 16.49 25.93 -22.55
CA ARG A 13 16.85 25.62 -23.94
C ARG A 13 18.03 26.48 -24.41
N ASP A 14 19.05 25.82 -24.93
CA ASP A 14 20.31 26.40 -25.41
C ASP A 14 21.10 27.19 -24.33
N ARG A 15 20.76 27.03 -23.04
CA ARG A 15 21.46 27.69 -21.93
C ARG A 15 22.57 26.82 -21.38
N ALA A 16 23.73 27.43 -21.14
CA ALA A 16 24.82 26.76 -20.45
C ALA A 16 24.50 26.58 -18.96
N VAL A 17 24.61 25.33 -18.48
CA VAL A 17 24.37 24.98 -17.07
C VAL A 17 25.59 24.26 -16.52
N LEU A 18 26.16 24.79 -15.43
CA LEU A 18 27.32 24.22 -14.77
C LEU A 18 26.90 23.16 -13.75
N VAL A 19 27.40 21.94 -13.88
CA VAL A 19 27.23 20.86 -12.90
C VAL A 19 28.59 20.60 -12.25
N ILE A 20 28.68 20.80 -10.94
CA ILE A 20 29.88 20.53 -10.16
C ILE A 20 29.83 19.09 -9.65
N GLY A 21 30.85 18.30 -9.94
CA GLY A 21 30.90 16.87 -9.61
C GLY A 21 30.69 15.97 -10.84
N GLY A 22 31.28 14.79 -10.80
CA GLY A 22 31.29 13.82 -11.91
C GLY A 22 30.75 12.44 -11.54
N GLY A 23 30.05 12.32 -10.41
CA GLY A 23 29.47 11.07 -9.90
C GLY A 23 28.01 10.87 -10.32
N ALA A 24 27.34 9.87 -9.72
CA ALA A 24 25.98 9.47 -10.08
C ALA A 24 24.93 10.59 -9.91
N ALA A 25 25.11 11.48 -8.92
CA ALA A 25 24.23 12.64 -8.73
C ALA A 25 24.33 13.64 -9.90
N ALA A 26 25.56 13.91 -10.37
CA ALA A 26 25.79 14.77 -11.53
C ALA A 26 25.24 14.14 -12.81
N GLU A 27 25.36 12.82 -12.97
CA GLU A 27 24.83 12.09 -14.13
C GLU A 27 23.32 12.26 -14.28
N ARG A 28 22.55 12.06 -13.20
CA ARG A 28 21.08 12.29 -13.21
C ARG A 28 20.75 13.73 -13.60
N GLN A 29 21.48 14.69 -13.04
CA GLN A 29 21.24 16.09 -13.34
C GLN A 29 21.53 16.41 -14.81
N VAL A 30 22.63 15.89 -15.36
CA VAL A 30 22.99 16.09 -16.77
C VAL A 30 21.91 15.53 -17.69
N GLN A 31 21.35 14.35 -17.38
CA GLN A 31 20.24 13.78 -18.17
C GLN A 31 19.00 14.67 -18.15
N ALA A 32 18.60 15.16 -16.97
CA ALA A 32 17.46 16.08 -16.85
C ALA A 32 17.69 17.39 -17.62
N LEU A 33 18.91 17.94 -17.57
CA LEU A 33 19.31 19.14 -18.29
C LEU A 33 19.28 18.94 -19.82
N LEU A 34 19.78 17.80 -20.31
CA LEU A 34 19.72 17.45 -21.74
C LEU A 34 18.28 17.30 -22.22
N ALA A 35 17.42 16.66 -21.43
CA ALA A 35 15.99 16.53 -21.74
C ALA A 35 15.28 17.89 -21.80
N ALA A 36 15.73 18.86 -20.99
CA ALA A 36 15.25 20.25 -21.02
C ALA A 36 15.87 21.10 -22.14
N GLY A 37 16.75 20.54 -22.97
CA GLY A 37 17.43 21.24 -24.07
C GLY A 37 18.57 22.17 -23.62
N ALA A 38 19.08 22.01 -22.40
CA ALA A 38 20.22 22.78 -21.91
C ALA A 38 21.54 22.31 -22.53
N VAL A 39 22.59 23.11 -22.32
CA VAL A 39 23.98 22.81 -22.71
C VAL A 39 24.80 22.53 -21.44
N PRO A 40 24.89 21.28 -20.96
CA PRO A 40 25.55 20.98 -19.71
C PRO A 40 27.06 21.15 -19.81
N ARG A 41 27.65 21.73 -18.78
CA ARG A 41 29.08 21.80 -18.56
C ARG A 41 29.40 21.11 -17.24
N VAL A 42 30.16 20.04 -17.27
CA VAL A 42 30.45 19.23 -16.07
C VAL A 42 31.86 19.53 -15.59
N ALA A 43 31.96 20.05 -14.38
CA ALA A 43 33.21 20.41 -13.72
C ALA A 43 33.60 19.36 -12.68
N ALA A 44 34.58 18.53 -13.02
CA ALA A 44 35.05 17.45 -12.14
C ALA A 44 36.45 16.94 -12.53
N PRO A 45 37.26 16.45 -11.58
CA PRO A 45 38.55 15.80 -11.86
C PRO A 45 38.41 14.51 -12.71
N SER A 46 37.31 13.77 -12.49
CA SER A 46 36.95 12.52 -13.15
C SER A 46 35.44 12.48 -13.42
N LEU A 47 35.02 11.64 -14.37
CA LEU A 47 33.63 11.43 -14.75
C LEU A 47 33.27 9.94 -14.64
N THR A 48 32.00 9.63 -14.41
CA THR A 48 31.46 8.27 -14.65
C THR A 48 31.59 7.89 -16.13
N PRO A 49 31.58 6.58 -16.46
CA PRO A 49 31.59 6.13 -17.86
C PRO A 49 30.47 6.74 -18.72
N ALA A 50 29.27 6.91 -18.16
CA ALA A 50 28.14 7.49 -18.89
C ALA A 50 28.36 8.99 -19.21
N LEU A 51 28.86 9.77 -18.25
CA LEU A 51 29.22 11.17 -18.49
C LEU A 51 30.38 11.30 -19.48
N HIS A 52 31.34 10.36 -19.44
CA HIS A 52 32.44 10.34 -20.39
C HIS A 52 31.96 10.07 -21.82
N ALA A 53 31.03 9.13 -22.01
CA ALA A 53 30.41 8.87 -23.32
C ALA A 53 29.68 10.10 -23.86
N LEU A 54 28.88 10.77 -23.01
CA LEU A 54 28.19 12.01 -23.40
C LEU A 54 29.16 13.14 -23.79
N ALA A 55 30.31 13.24 -23.11
CA ALA A 55 31.35 14.19 -23.46
C ALA A 55 32.00 13.86 -24.82
N ALA A 56 32.28 12.58 -25.07
CA ALA A 56 32.85 12.10 -26.33
C ALA A 56 31.90 12.36 -27.52
N ASP A 57 30.59 12.23 -27.30
CA ASP A 57 29.55 12.52 -28.28
C ASP A 57 29.26 14.03 -28.45
N GLY A 58 29.99 14.90 -27.74
CA GLY A 58 29.81 16.36 -27.80
C GLY A 58 28.52 16.87 -27.16
N ARG A 59 27.81 16.03 -26.40
CA ARG A 59 26.55 16.39 -25.74
C ARG A 59 26.73 17.20 -24.46
N LEU A 60 27.93 17.21 -23.89
CA LEU A 60 28.30 18.06 -22.76
C LEU A 60 29.75 18.53 -22.90
N ALA A 61 30.10 19.61 -22.22
CA ALA A 61 31.49 20.06 -22.10
C ALA A 61 32.09 19.60 -20.77
N TRP A 62 33.23 18.90 -20.81
CA TRP A 62 33.95 18.51 -19.60
C TRP A 62 35.01 19.55 -19.22
N LEU A 63 34.81 20.20 -18.07
CA LEU A 63 35.76 21.11 -17.44
C LEU A 63 36.59 20.33 -16.41
N ARG A 64 37.73 19.81 -16.86
CA ARG A 64 38.55 18.92 -16.03
C ARG A 64 39.38 19.71 -15.02
N GLY A 65 39.13 19.49 -13.74
CA GLY A 65 39.92 20.08 -12.66
C GLY A 65 39.13 20.33 -11.38
N SER A 66 39.76 21.04 -10.44
CA SER A 66 39.10 21.64 -9.28
C SER A 66 38.28 22.86 -9.68
N PHE A 67 37.22 23.17 -8.92
CA PHE A 67 36.33 24.29 -9.20
C PHE A 67 37.08 25.62 -9.41
N ASP A 68 36.85 26.25 -10.57
CA ASP A 68 37.31 27.59 -10.91
C ASP A 68 36.12 28.54 -11.05
N THR A 69 36.23 29.72 -10.44
CA THR A 69 35.20 30.75 -10.51
C THR A 69 35.01 31.33 -11.91
N ALA A 70 36.00 31.21 -12.81
CA ALA A 70 35.88 31.61 -14.20
C ALA A 70 34.82 30.78 -14.96
N TRP A 71 34.55 29.55 -14.51
CA TRP A 71 33.53 28.69 -15.13
C TRP A 71 32.10 29.22 -14.96
N LEU A 72 31.90 30.20 -14.09
CA LEU A 72 30.62 30.86 -13.86
C LEU A 72 30.32 31.98 -14.86
N GLU A 73 31.28 32.43 -15.67
CA GLU A 73 31.15 33.65 -16.49
C GLU A 73 30.02 33.59 -17.53
N THR A 74 29.73 32.40 -18.04
CA THR A 74 28.82 32.21 -19.17
C THR A 74 27.70 31.22 -18.87
N VAL A 75 27.47 30.90 -17.58
CA VAL A 75 26.48 29.90 -17.17
C VAL A 75 25.27 30.56 -16.53
N TRP A 76 24.10 30.06 -16.87
CA TRP A 76 22.82 30.61 -16.40
C TRP A 76 22.41 30.01 -15.06
N TYR A 77 22.84 28.76 -14.82
CA TYR A 77 22.46 27.97 -13.67
C TYR A 77 23.64 27.10 -13.20
N LEU A 78 23.74 26.90 -11.89
CA LEU A 78 24.70 26.01 -11.26
C LEU A 78 23.99 24.92 -10.45
N VAL A 79 24.46 23.69 -10.59
CA VAL A 79 24.08 22.56 -9.74
C VAL A 79 25.32 22.03 -9.03
N ALA A 80 25.36 22.15 -7.71
CA ALA A 80 26.40 21.60 -6.87
C ALA A 80 26.06 20.14 -6.51
N ALA A 81 26.76 19.19 -7.13
CA ALA A 81 26.53 17.75 -7.04
C ALA A 81 27.82 16.96 -6.75
N SER A 82 28.85 17.63 -6.21
CA SER A 82 30.10 16.96 -5.81
C SER A 82 29.92 16.22 -4.50
N GLU A 83 30.67 15.14 -4.30
CA GLU A 83 30.80 14.48 -3.00
C GLU A 83 31.59 15.33 -2.00
N ASP A 84 32.43 16.25 -2.49
CA ASP A 84 33.12 17.22 -1.65
C ASP A 84 32.21 18.41 -1.31
N ALA A 85 31.73 18.41 -0.07
CA ALA A 85 30.92 19.48 0.49
C ALA A 85 31.65 20.84 0.53
N ALA A 86 32.99 20.87 0.62
CA ALA A 86 33.75 22.12 0.57
C ALA A 86 33.67 22.75 -0.83
N THR A 87 33.92 21.96 -1.87
CA THR A 87 33.74 22.38 -3.27
C THR A 87 32.32 22.86 -3.55
N ASN A 88 31.28 22.14 -3.08
CA ASN A 88 29.90 22.57 -3.25
C ASN A 88 29.64 23.94 -2.60
N ARG A 89 30.08 24.13 -1.35
CA ARG A 89 29.92 25.42 -0.64
C ARG A 89 30.64 26.56 -1.38
N GLN A 90 31.88 26.32 -1.84
CA GLN A 90 32.64 27.31 -2.59
C GLN A 90 31.94 27.70 -3.89
N ALA A 91 31.41 26.73 -4.63
CA ALA A 91 30.72 26.96 -5.89
C ALA A 91 29.41 27.75 -5.69
N LEU A 92 28.62 27.40 -4.66
CA LEU A 92 27.39 28.12 -4.31
C LEU A 92 27.66 29.56 -3.89
N GLN A 93 28.69 29.80 -3.06
CA GLN A 93 29.10 31.14 -2.65
C GLN A 93 29.56 31.98 -3.85
N ALA A 94 30.36 31.41 -4.75
CA ALA A 94 30.84 32.08 -5.96
C ALA A 94 29.69 32.39 -6.95
N ALA A 95 28.71 31.50 -7.07
CA ALA A 95 27.51 31.71 -7.87
C ALA A 95 26.65 32.85 -7.31
N ALA A 96 26.42 32.87 -5.98
CA ALA A 96 25.68 33.92 -5.31
C ALA A 96 26.32 35.30 -5.49
N ALA A 97 27.65 35.40 -5.35
CA ALA A 97 28.40 36.64 -5.58
C ALA A 97 28.24 37.18 -7.01
N ARG A 98 27.99 36.30 -7.99
CA ARG A 98 27.79 36.65 -9.41
C ARG A 98 26.31 36.74 -9.82
N ARG A 99 25.37 36.55 -8.88
CA ARG A 99 23.92 36.49 -9.15
C ARG A 99 23.53 35.38 -10.14
N VAL A 100 24.28 34.27 -10.14
CA VAL A 100 23.93 33.04 -10.87
C VAL A 100 23.02 32.21 -9.99
N LEU A 101 21.88 31.77 -10.55
CA LEU A 101 20.98 30.86 -9.84
C LEU A 101 21.71 29.55 -9.58
N ALA A 102 21.66 29.07 -8.34
CA ALA A 102 22.38 27.87 -7.94
C ALA A 102 21.56 27.01 -6.99
N GLN A 103 21.68 25.70 -7.12
CA GLN A 103 21.14 24.73 -6.18
C GLN A 103 22.20 23.75 -5.72
N ALA A 104 22.10 23.31 -4.46
CA ALA A 104 22.82 22.16 -3.98
C ALA A 104 21.91 20.94 -4.10
N LEU A 105 22.40 19.83 -4.65
CA LEU A 105 21.70 18.57 -4.48
C LEU A 105 21.87 18.12 -3.02
N PRO A 106 20.80 17.64 -2.37
CA PRO A 106 20.93 17.03 -1.04
C PRO A 106 21.94 15.88 -1.11
N ALA A 107 22.69 15.68 -0.03
CA ALA A 107 23.52 14.49 0.13
C ALA A 107 22.58 13.28 0.25
N GLU A 108 22.31 12.62 -0.88
CA GLU A 108 21.43 11.46 -0.90
C GLU A 108 22.08 10.30 -0.13
N PRO A 109 21.37 9.64 0.82
CA PRO A 109 21.76 8.31 1.25
C PRO A 109 21.69 7.37 0.02
N ALA A 110 22.60 6.41 -0.04
CA ALA A 110 22.86 5.52 -1.20
C ALA A 110 21.69 4.61 -1.66
N PHE A 111 20.46 4.85 -1.21
CA PHE A 111 19.27 4.03 -1.48
C PHE A 111 18.03 4.81 -1.97
N ALA A 112 18.18 6.06 -2.41
CA ALA A 112 17.11 6.78 -3.11
C ALA A 112 17.32 6.71 -4.64
N THR A 113 17.25 5.51 -5.20
CA THR A 113 17.30 5.30 -6.65
C THR A 113 15.92 4.80 -7.15
N GLU A 114 15.39 5.51 -8.17
CA GLU A 114 14.48 5.02 -9.23
C GLU A 114 12.95 5.23 -9.18
N ALA A 115 12.33 5.88 -8.20
CA ALA A 115 10.85 5.88 -8.16
C ALA A 115 10.08 7.08 -8.74
N ALA A 116 10.70 8.22 -9.09
CA ALA A 116 9.91 9.45 -9.19
C ALA A 116 9.39 9.87 -10.58
N GLU A 117 10.12 9.72 -11.70
CA GLU A 117 9.72 10.48 -12.91
C GLU A 117 9.79 9.76 -14.28
N THR A 118 10.22 8.50 -14.35
CA THR A 118 10.38 7.81 -15.66
C THR A 118 9.43 6.62 -15.90
N ALA A 119 8.44 6.40 -15.04
CA ALA A 119 7.39 5.42 -15.28
C ALA A 119 6.09 6.11 -15.73
N THR A 120 6.09 6.66 -16.96
CA THR A 120 4.86 6.74 -17.76
C THR A 120 4.43 5.32 -18.18
N GLY A 121 4.22 4.44 -17.20
CA GLY A 121 3.37 3.29 -17.39
C GLY A 121 1.99 3.85 -17.67
N GLN A 122 1.43 3.56 -18.85
CA GLN A 122 0.14 4.05 -19.28
C GLN A 122 -0.92 3.73 -18.22
N ALA A 123 -1.21 4.70 -17.35
CA ALA A 123 -2.29 4.57 -16.39
C ALA A 123 -3.58 4.39 -17.18
N LEU A 124 -4.42 3.43 -16.78
CA LEU A 124 -5.69 3.14 -17.46
C LEU A 124 -6.52 4.43 -17.55
N PRO A 125 -6.74 5.00 -18.75
CA PRO A 125 -7.43 6.27 -18.88
C PRO A 125 -8.90 6.10 -18.53
N LEU A 126 -9.40 6.90 -17.58
CA LEU A 126 -10.83 6.94 -17.26
C LEU A 126 -11.58 7.68 -18.38
N ARG A 127 -12.37 6.94 -19.16
CA ARG A 127 -13.17 7.52 -20.24
C ARG A 127 -14.49 8.10 -19.70
N PRO A 128 -14.97 9.24 -20.20
CA PRO A 128 -16.33 9.68 -19.95
C PRO A 128 -17.34 8.56 -20.25
N GLY A 129 -18.33 8.40 -19.37
CA GLY A 129 -19.36 7.37 -19.47
C GLY A 129 -18.88 5.94 -19.20
N SER A 130 -17.81 5.78 -18.40
CA SER A 130 -17.28 4.48 -18.00
C SER A 130 -17.20 4.31 -16.49
N VAL A 131 -17.11 3.06 -16.04
CA VAL A 131 -16.95 2.69 -14.64
C VAL A 131 -15.62 1.99 -14.42
N THR A 132 -14.84 2.43 -13.43
CA THR A 132 -13.64 1.70 -12.99
C THR A 132 -13.83 1.18 -11.58
N LEU A 133 -13.77 -0.14 -11.41
CA LEU A 133 -13.72 -0.78 -10.10
C LEU A 133 -12.30 -0.67 -9.56
N VAL A 134 -12.14 -0.07 -8.39
CA VAL A 134 -10.83 0.21 -7.79
C VAL A 134 -10.75 -0.44 -6.41
N GLY A 135 -9.73 -1.27 -6.22
CA GLY A 135 -9.36 -1.78 -4.90
C GLY A 135 -8.70 -0.71 -4.05
N ALA A 136 -9.33 -0.38 -2.92
CA ALA A 136 -8.84 0.61 -1.97
C ALA A 136 -7.74 0.04 -1.05
N GLY A 137 -7.57 -1.27 -1.00
CA GLY A 137 -6.77 -1.91 0.04
C GLY A 137 -7.50 -2.00 1.39
N PRO A 138 -6.86 -2.56 2.43
CA PRO A 138 -7.46 -2.82 3.74
C PRO A 138 -7.75 -1.56 4.59
N GLY A 139 -7.03 -0.46 4.33
CA GLY A 139 -7.24 0.79 5.06
C GLY A 139 -6.07 1.78 5.03
N ASP A 140 -4.83 1.30 4.98
CA ASP A 140 -3.64 2.15 4.86
C ASP A 140 -3.60 2.82 3.49
N PRO A 141 -3.59 4.17 3.40
CA PRO A 141 -3.46 4.88 2.12
C PRO A 141 -2.17 4.54 1.36
N GLY A 142 -1.09 4.14 2.05
CA GLY A 142 0.17 3.71 1.44
C GLY A 142 0.06 2.40 0.66
N LEU A 143 -1.02 1.63 0.87
CA LEU A 143 -1.31 0.40 0.13
C LEU A 143 -2.17 0.61 -1.12
N LEU A 144 -2.57 1.85 -1.42
CA LEU A 144 -3.19 2.17 -2.71
C LEU A 144 -2.16 1.98 -3.83
N THR A 145 -2.59 1.36 -4.92
CA THR A 145 -1.75 1.26 -6.11
C THR A 145 -1.66 2.61 -6.82
N GLY A 146 -0.59 2.83 -7.59
CA GLY A 146 -0.46 4.04 -8.42
C GLY A 146 -1.63 4.22 -9.39
N HIS A 147 -2.16 3.12 -9.94
CA HIS A 147 -3.36 3.15 -10.77
C HIS A 147 -4.62 3.54 -9.98
N ALA A 148 -4.77 3.11 -8.72
CA ALA A 148 -5.91 3.48 -7.89
C ALA A 148 -5.88 4.98 -7.59
N LEU A 149 -4.71 5.53 -7.21
CA LEU A 149 -4.54 6.96 -6.97
C LEU A 149 -4.81 7.78 -8.24
N HIS A 150 -4.33 7.32 -9.40
CA HIS A 150 -4.60 7.96 -10.68
C HIS A 150 -6.09 7.99 -11.03
N ALA A 151 -6.79 6.86 -10.85
CA ALA A 151 -8.23 6.77 -11.09
C ALA A 151 -9.02 7.71 -10.16
N LEU A 152 -8.68 7.77 -8.87
CA LEU A 152 -9.34 8.66 -7.92
C LEU A 152 -9.17 10.14 -8.28
N ARG A 153 -7.99 10.53 -8.80
CA ARG A 153 -7.72 11.93 -9.22
C ARG A 153 -8.48 12.35 -10.48
N GLN A 154 -8.87 11.40 -11.32
CA GLN A 154 -9.59 11.66 -12.57
C GLN A 154 -11.09 11.44 -12.47
N ALA A 155 -11.60 10.91 -11.36
CA ALA A 155 -13.01 10.61 -11.20
C ALA A 155 -13.87 11.88 -11.20
N ASP A 156 -15.04 11.82 -11.82
CA ASP A 156 -16.09 12.84 -11.65
C ASP A 156 -16.99 12.48 -10.45
N VAL A 157 -17.09 11.20 -10.15
CA VAL A 157 -17.86 10.65 -9.02
C VAL A 157 -17.20 9.38 -8.49
N VAL A 158 -17.14 9.25 -7.16
CA VAL A 158 -16.63 8.08 -6.46
C VAL A 158 -17.76 7.45 -5.63
N LEU A 159 -18.18 6.24 -6.00
CA LEU A 159 -19.07 5.40 -5.19
C LEU A 159 -18.20 4.51 -4.30
N HIS A 160 -18.32 4.63 -2.99
CA HIS A 160 -17.44 3.91 -2.06
C HIS A 160 -18.19 3.11 -1.00
N ASP A 161 -17.63 1.95 -0.63
CA ASP A 161 -18.15 1.16 0.48
C ASP A 161 -17.80 1.76 1.85
N ARG A 162 -18.54 1.35 2.89
CA ARG A 162 -18.23 1.67 4.30
C ARG A 162 -16.84 1.22 4.74
N LEU A 163 -16.30 0.14 4.16
CA LEU A 163 -15.01 -0.41 4.56
C LEU A 163 -13.81 0.44 4.08
N VAL A 164 -14.03 1.36 3.13
CA VAL A 164 -12.98 2.29 2.69
C VAL A 164 -12.65 3.25 3.84
N SER A 165 -11.36 3.38 4.17
CA SER A 165 -10.94 4.23 5.30
C SER A 165 -11.13 5.71 4.99
N ALA A 166 -11.34 6.52 6.05
CA ALA A 166 -11.44 7.96 5.92
C ALA A 166 -10.16 8.58 5.30
N ALA A 167 -8.99 8.04 5.65
CA ALA A 167 -7.71 8.48 5.12
C ALA A 167 -7.60 8.28 3.59
N ILE A 168 -8.16 7.19 3.05
CA ILE A 168 -8.25 6.99 1.59
C ILE A 168 -9.22 7.98 0.95
N LEU A 169 -10.38 8.22 1.58
CA LEU A 169 -11.37 9.17 1.08
C LEU A 169 -10.89 10.63 1.09
N GLN A 170 -9.87 10.96 1.90
CA GLN A 170 -9.20 12.26 1.91
C GLN A 170 -8.28 12.47 0.69
N LEU A 171 -7.87 11.40 0.00
CA LEU A 171 -7.09 11.48 -1.23
C LEU A 171 -7.94 11.80 -2.46
N VAL A 172 -9.27 11.68 -2.34
CA VAL A 172 -10.22 12.05 -3.40
C VAL A 172 -10.25 13.58 -3.51
N PRO A 173 -10.08 14.17 -4.72
CA PRO A 173 -10.09 15.62 -4.89
C PRO A 173 -11.39 16.26 -4.38
N ALA A 174 -11.31 17.43 -3.73
CA ALA A 174 -12.44 18.08 -3.06
C ALA A 174 -13.64 18.38 -3.98
N GLY A 175 -13.42 18.60 -5.28
CA GLY A 175 -14.48 18.82 -6.27
C GLY A 175 -15.16 17.55 -6.79
N THR A 176 -14.71 16.37 -6.37
CA THR A 176 -15.26 15.09 -6.81
C THR A 176 -16.47 14.73 -5.95
N GLU A 177 -17.59 14.39 -6.59
CA GLU A 177 -18.76 13.91 -5.87
C GLU A 177 -18.47 12.55 -5.23
N ARG A 178 -18.82 12.38 -3.96
CA ARG A 178 -18.62 11.12 -3.23
C ARG A 178 -19.98 10.58 -2.79
N ILE A 179 -20.27 9.34 -3.17
CA ILE A 179 -21.51 8.66 -2.82
C ILE A 179 -21.18 7.44 -1.98
N ALA A 180 -21.58 7.45 -0.71
CA ALA A 180 -21.44 6.29 0.16
C ALA A 180 -22.49 5.25 -0.22
N VAL A 181 -22.05 4.00 -0.44
CA VAL A 181 -22.91 2.85 -0.73
C VAL A 181 -22.65 1.73 0.29
N GLY A 182 -23.68 0.94 0.61
CA GLY A 182 -23.61 -0.16 1.56
C GLY A 182 -24.62 -0.06 2.71
N LYS A 183 -24.43 -0.87 3.77
CA LYS A 183 -25.33 -0.93 4.93
C LYS A 183 -25.08 0.26 5.88
N SER A 184 -26.09 1.12 6.04
CA SER A 184 -26.14 2.16 7.08
C SER A 184 -26.41 1.54 8.46
N ALA A 185 -26.07 2.26 9.54
CA ALA A 185 -26.33 1.85 10.92
C ALA A 185 -27.83 1.67 11.23
N ASP A 186 -28.71 2.28 10.44
CA ASP A 186 -30.18 2.24 10.60
C ASP A 186 -30.87 1.09 9.85
N GLY A 187 -30.15 0.02 9.49
CA GLY A 187 -30.75 -1.23 9.01
C GLY A 187 -31.28 -1.24 7.57
N HIS A 188 -31.42 -0.10 6.91
CA HIS A 188 -31.74 -0.04 5.49
C HIS A 188 -30.48 -0.27 4.64
N SER A 189 -30.27 -1.51 4.21
CA SER A 189 -29.23 -1.87 3.25
C SER A 189 -29.58 -1.30 1.87
N VAL A 190 -28.64 -0.58 1.24
CA VAL A 190 -28.72 -0.39 -0.21
C VAL A 190 -28.59 -1.78 -0.84
N ALA A 191 -29.66 -2.28 -1.47
CA ALA A 191 -29.65 -3.57 -2.13
C ALA A 191 -28.61 -3.55 -3.26
N GLN A 192 -28.02 -4.70 -3.59
CA GLN A 192 -27.01 -4.76 -4.66
C GLN A 192 -27.54 -4.17 -5.97
N GLU A 193 -28.82 -4.38 -6.26
CA GLU A 193 -29.50 -3.80 -7.43
C GLU A 193 -29.49 -2.27 -7.45
N GLN A 194 -29.56 -1.63 -6.29
CA GLN A 194 -29.51 -0.17 -6.20
C GLN A 194 -28.09 0.36 -6.47
N ILE A 195 -27.05 -0.35 -6.03
CA ILE A 195 -25.66 -0.02 -6.39
C ILE A 195 -25.46 -0.16 -7.90
N HIS A 196 -25.97 -1.24 -8.49
CA HIS A 196 -25.94 -1.48 -9.93
C HIS A 196 -26.63 -0.36 -10.71
N ALA A 197 -27.86 0.00 -10.31
CA ALA A 197 -28.62 1.08 -10.94
C ALA A 197 -27.88 2.42 -10.84
N LEU A 198 -27.27 2.73 -9.69
CA LEU A 198 -26.53 3.97 -9.49
C LEU A 198 -25.27 4.04 -10.36
N LEU A 199 -24.51 2.95 -10.47
CA LEU A 199 -23.34 2.88 -11.35
C LEU A 199 -23.73 3.14 -12.82
N LEU A 200 -24.80 2.49 -13.27
CA LEU A 200 -25.32 2.65 -14.63
C LEU A 200 -25.82 4.08 -14.89
N ASP A 201 -26.57 4.65 -13.96
CA ASP A 201 -27.11 6.01 -14.05
C ASP A 201 -25.98 7.05 -14.15
N GLN A 202 -24.96 6.96 -13.27
CA GLN A 202 -23.82 7.87 -13.32
C GLN A 202 -23.00 7.74 -14.62
N ALA A 203 -22.80 6.51 -15.11
CA ALA A 203 -22.11 6.29 -16.37
C ALA A 203 -22.92 6.82 -17.57
N ARG A 204 -24.25 6.66 -17.58
CA ARG A 204 -25.12 7.20 -18.64
C ARG A 204 -25.15 8.73 -18.70
N ARG A 205 -24.86 9.41 -17.59
CA ARG A 205 -24.61 10.85 -17.57
C ARG A 205 -23.26 11.27 -18.17
N GLY A 206 -22.50 10.33 -18.74
CA GLY A 206 -21.19 10.59 -19.34
C GLY A 206 -20.07 10.80 -18.33
N ARG A 207 -20.27 10.49 -17.04
CA ARG A 207 -19.28 10.71 -15.99
C ARG A 207 -18.21 9.61 -15.97
N ARG A 208 -17.01 9.97 -15.51
CA ARG A 208 -15.94 9.04 -15.13
C ARG A 208 -16.23 8.53 -13.72
N VAL A 209 -16.79 7.32 -13.63
CA VAL A 209 -17.25 6.73 -12.38
C VAL A 209 -16.16 5.86 -11.79
N VAL A 210 -15.79 6.09 -10.53
CA VAL A 210 -14.96 5.17 -9.75
C VAL A 210 -15.83 4.45 -8.74
N ARG A 211 -15.81 3.12 -8.78
CA ARG A 211 -16.38 2.23 -7.77
C ARG A 211 -15.27 1.77 -6.84
N LEU A 212 -15.09 2.48 -5.73
CA LEU A 212 -14.03 2.23 -4.76
C LEU A 212 -14.46 1.19 -3.71
N LYS A 213 -13.76 0.06 -3.68
CA LYS A 213 -14.11 -1.12 -2.87
C LYS A 213 -13.01 -1.41 -1.87
N GLY A 214 -13.37 -1.77 -0.63
CA GLY A 214 -12.39 -2.17 0.38
C GLY A 214 -11.65 -3.44 -0.02
N GLY A 215 -10.33 -3.48 0.21
CA GLY A 215 -9.49 -4.60 -0.21
C GLY A 215 -9.31 -4.66 -1.72
N ASP A 216 -9.64 -5.81 -2.31
CA ASP A 216 -9.59 -6.06 -3.75
C ASP A 216 -11.01 -6.26 -4.32
N PRO A 217 -11.34 -5.74 -5.53
CA PRO A 217 -12.68 -5.85 -6.11
C PRO A 217 -13.16 -7.30 -6.31
N PHE A 218 -12.25 -8.24 -6.55
CA PHE A 218 -12.55 -9.63 -6.91
C PHE A 218 -12.35 -10.63 -5.78
N VAL A 219 -11.75 -10.24 -4.65
CA VAL A 219 -11.67 -11.09 -3.45
C VAL A 219 -12.83 -10.77 -2.51
N PHE A 220 -13.90 -11.55 -2.60
CA PHE A 220 -15.13 -11.42 -1.78
C PHE A 220 -15.80 -10.04 -1.81
N GLY A 221 -15.47 -9.21 -2.81
CA GLY A 221 -15.99 -7.85 -2.99
C GLY A 221 -17.24 -7.76 -3.86
N ARG A 222 -17.71 -8.85 -4.47
CA ARG A 222 -18.81 -8.87 -5.45
C ARG A 222 -18.54 -8.04 -6.71
N GLY A 223 -17.28 -7.76 -7.05
CA GLY A 223 -16.93 -7.00 -8.24
C GLY A 223 -17.39 -7.68 -9.54
N GLY A 224 -17.40 -9.02 -9.59
CA GLY A 224 -17.89 -9.76 -10.75
C GLY A 224 -19.35 -9.45 -11.09
N GLU A 225 -20.24 -9.48 -10.09
CA GLU A 225 -21.67 -9.17 -10.25
C GLU A 225 -21.89 -7.74 -10.77
N GLU A 226 -21.11 -6.77 -10.24
CA GLU A 226 -21.17 -5.37 -10.67
C GLU A 226 -20.76 -5.24 -12.14
N LEU A 227 -19.72 -5.96 -12.60
CA LEU A 227 -19.26 -5.93 -13.99
C LEU A 227 -20.20 -6.65 -14.96
N GLU A 228 -20.77 -7.79 -14.58
CA GLU A 228 -21.78 -8.50 -15.38
C GLU A 228 -22.97 -7.60 -15.68
N TYR A 229 -23.43 -6.87 -14.66
CA TYR A 229 -24.50 -5.89 -14.81
C TYR A 229 -24.12 -4.76 -15.78
N LEU A 230 -22.93 -4.16 -15.61
CA LEU A 230 -22.46 -3.09 -16.49
C LEU A 230 -22.30 -3.56 -17.95
N ARG A 231 -21.77 -4.77 -18.14
CA ARG A 231 -21.63 -5.41 -19.45
C ARG A 231 -22.98 -5.60 -20.13
N ALA A 232 -23.98 -6.11 -19.40
CA ALA A 232 -25.32 -6.33 -19.92
C ALA A 232 -26.01 -5.02 -20.38
N HIS A 233 -25.57 -3.87 -19.86
CA HIS A 233 -26.10 -2.55 -20.21
C HIS A 233 -25.17 -1.74 -21.14
N GLY A 234 -24.12 -2.35 -21.68
CA GLY A 234 -23.20 -1.72 -22.64
C GLY A 234 -22.33 -0.60 -22.04
N VAL A 235 -22.12 -0.59 -20.72
CA VAL A 235 -21.25 0.40 -20.06
C VAL A 235 -19.79 -0.08 -20.11
N PRO A 236 -18.86 0.70 -20.68
CA PRO A 236 -17.43 0.36 -20.64
C PRO A 236 -16.91 0.33 -19.19
N TYR A 237 -16.04 -0.63 -18.88
CA TYR A 237 -15.45 -0.73 -17.56
C TYR A 237 -13.99 -1.17 -17.55
N ALA A 238 -13.32 -0.87 -16.45
CA ALA A 238 -11.98 -1.34 -16.12
C ALA A 238 -11.89 -1.79 -14.66
N VAL A 239 -10.85 -2.55 -14.33
CA VAL A 239 -10.58 -3.01 -12.96
C VAL A 239 -9.15 -2.65 -12.59
N VAL A 240 -9.01 -1.96 -11.46
CA VAL A 240 -7.73 -1.72 -10.80
C VAL A 240 -7.69 -2.61 -9.54
N PRO A 241 -6.81 -3.62 -9.50
CA PRO A 241 -6.70 -4.51 -8.35
C PRO A 241 -6.20 -3.75 -7.12
N GLY A 242 -6.54 -4.28 -5.95
CA GLY A 242 -6.11 -3.76 -4.66
C GLY A 242 -5.39 -4.80 -3.83
N ILE A 243 -4.70 -4.35 -2.79
CA ILE A 243 -4.12 -5.27 -1.80
C ILE A 243 -5.26 -5.86 -0.98
N THR A 244 -5.47 -7.17 -1.08
CA THR A 244 -6.54 -7.83 -0.32
C THR A 244 -6.22 -7.90 1.18
N ALA A 245 -7.27 -7.98 2.01
CA ALA A 245 -7.12 -7.94 3.47
C ALA A 245 -6.25 -9.09 4.00
N ALA A 246 -6.32 -10.29 3.42
CA ALA A 246 -5.46 -11.41 3.83
C ALA A 246 -3.99 -11.07 3.76
N LEU A 247 -3.53 -10.57 2.61
CA LEU A 247 -2.12 -10.29 2.41
C LEU A 247 -1.65 -9.17 3.35
N ALA A 248 -2.42 -8.08 3.44
CA ALA A 248 -2.02 -6.95 4.26
C ALA A 248 -2.10 -7.22 5.76
N CYS A 249 -3.19 -7.85 6.25
CA CYS A 249 -3.29 -8.23 7.65
C CYS A 249 -2.13 -9.14 8.06
N ALA A 250 -1.80 -10.11 7.21
CA ALA A 250 -0.71 -11.04 7.49
C ALA A 250 0.64 -10.31 7.51
N ALA A 251 0.95 -9.50 6.49
CA ALA A 251 2.19 -8.73 6.44
C ALA A 251 2.35 -7.78 7.64
N TYR A 252 1.30 -7.03 7.99
CA TYR A 252 1.34 -6.06 9.11
C TYR A 252 1.24 -6.74 10.48
N ALA A 253 0.84 -8.01 10.56
CA ALA A 253 0.86 -8.80 11.80
C ALA A 253 2.13 -9.65 11.95
N GLY A 254 3.07 -9.61 10.99
CA GLY A 254 4.26 -10.46 11.02
C GLY A 254 3.97 -11.94 10.70
N ILE A 255 2.94 -12.22 9.90
CA ILE A 255 2.51 -13.58 9.57
C ILE A 255 2.74 -13.80 8.07
N PRO A 256 3.78 -14.54 7.65
CA PRO A 256 3.90 -14.94 6.25
C PRO A 256 2.81 -15.96 5.92
N LEU A 257 1.96 -15.68 4.93
CA LEU A 257 0.84 -16.58 4.56
C LEU A 257 1.31 -17.94 4.01
N THR A 258 2.55 -18.02 3.54
CA THR A 258 3.22 -19.24 3.13
C THR A 258 4.61 -19.28 3.75
N HIS A 259 5.05 -20.47 4.16
CA HIS A 259 6.40 -20.67 4.69
C HIS A 259 6.81 -22.10 4.41
N ARG A 260 8.05 -22.30 3.95
CA ARG A 260 8.53 -23.59 3.41
C ARG A 260 8.22 -24.79 4.33
N ASP A 261 8.42 -24.58 5.63
CA ASP A 261 8.25 -25.61 6.65
C ASP A 261 6.83 -25.69 7.22
N HIS A 262 6.01 -24.65 7.06
CA HIS A 262 4.72 -24.51 7.75
C HIS A 262 3.51 -24.56 6.82
N ALA A 263 3.55 -23.91 5.66
CA ALA A 263 2.40 -23.84 4.75
C ALA A 263 2.84 -23.73 3.30
N GLN A 264 2.46 -24.73 2.49
CA GLN A 264 2.70 -24.77 1.05
C GLN A 264 1.48 -24.33 0.23
N SER A 265 0.35 -24.08 0.90
CA SER A 265 -0.87 -23.59 0.28
C SER A 265 -1.57 -22.55 1.16
N LEU A 266 -2.31 -21.66 0.52
CA LEU A 266 -3.14 -20.63 1.13
C LEU A 266 -4.57 -20.81 0.62
N ARG A 267 -5.53 -20.82 1.54
CA ARG A 267 -6.96 -20.82 1.21
C ARG A 267 -7.61 -19.55 1.73
N LEU A 268 -8.19 -18.76 0.82
CA LEU A 268 -9.05 -17.64 1.16
C LEU A 268 -10.48 -18.15 1.25
N VAL A 269 -11.13 -17.96 2.39
CA VAL A 269 -12.48 -18.47 2.65
C VAL A 269 -13.36 -17.35 3.17
N THR A 270 -14.63 -17.34 2.77
CA THR A 270 -15.64 -16.44 3.32
C THR A 270 -16.54 -17.17 4.29
N ALA A 271 -16.84 -16.52 5.41
CA ALA A 271 -17.75 -16.97 6.45
C ALA A 271 -19.04 -16.12 6.49
N HIS A 272 -19.45 -15.57 5.34
CA HIS A 272 -20.63 -14.71 5.24
C HIS A 272 -21.93 -15.53 5.13
N CYS A 273 -22.81 -15.45 6.14
CA CYS A 273 -24.11 -16.15 6.25
C CYS A 273 -24.05 -17.66 6.53
N LYS A 274 -25.14 -18.19 7.14
CA LYS A 274 -25.29 -19.61 7.50
C LYS A 274 -25.13 -20.54 6.28
N ASP A 275 -25.70 -20.16 5.13
CA ASP A 275 -25.69 -20.98 3.92
C ASP A 275 -24.27 -21.18 3.35
N SER A 276 -23.38 -20.20 3.49
CA SER A 276 -21.99 -20.33 3.01
C SER A 276 -21.25 -21.45 3.74
N PHE A 277 -21.45 -21.60 5.05
CA PHE A 277 -20.75 -22.62 5.84
C PHE A 277 -21.17 -24.06 5.52
N ASP A 278 -22.41 -24.25 5.09
CA ASP A 278 -22.93 -25.59 4.77
C ASP A 278 -22.45 -26.09 3.41
N THR A 279 -21.97 -25.20 2.53
CA THR A 279 -21.37 -25.56 1.23
C THR A 279 -19.87 -25.81 1.26
N LEU A 280 -19.18 -25.47 2.37
CA LEU A 280 -17.73 -25.60 2.44
C LEU A 280 -17.28 -27.06 2.60
N ASP A 281 -16.23 -27.44 1.87
CA ASP A 281 -15.52 -28.69 2.08
C ASP A 281 -14.62 -28.59 3.32
N TRP A 282 -15.20 -28.91 4.47
CA TRP A 282 -14.51 -28.88 5.76
C TRP A 282 -13.35 -29.87 5.86
N ALA A 283 -13.42 -31.01 5.15
CA ALA A 283 -12.33 -31.99 5.14
C ALA A 283 -11.10 -31.39 4.45
N ALA A 284 -11.30 -30.72 3.32
CA ALA A 284 -10.22 -30.04 2.61
C ALA A 284 -9.67 -28.83 3.41
N LEU A 285 -10.52 -28.09 4.14
CA LEU A 285 -10.08 -27.01 5.03
C LEU A 285 -9.34 -27.50 6.29
N ALA A 286 -9.60 -28.72 6.74
CA ALA A 286 -8.94 -29.30 7.91
C ALA A 286 -7.55 -29.88 7.63
N GLN A 287 -7.14 -30.01 6.36
CA GLN A 287 -5.79 -30.48 6.01
C GLN A 287 -4.71 -29.66 6.72
N GLN A 288 -3.62 -30.32 7.12
CA GLN A 288 -2.45 -29.69 7.73
C GLN A 288 -1.56 -29.03 6.66
N ARG A 289 -0.55 -28.26 7.09
CA ARG A 289 0.43 -27.59 6.22
C ARG A 289 -0.20 -26.61 5.21
N GLN A 290 -1.28 -25.97 5.61
CA GLN A 290 -1.95 -24.92 4.87
C GLN A 290 -2.39 -23.78 5.79
N THR A 291 -2.35 -22.57 5.23
CA THR A 291 -2.86 -21.37 5.88
C THR A 291 -4.30 -21.12 5.44
N LEU A 292 -5.21 -21.00 6.40
CA LEU A 292 -6.58 -20.56 6.15
C LEU A 292 -6.69 -19.08 6.50
N ALA A 293 -7.11 -18.25 5.55
CA ALA A 293 -7.49 -16.86 5.79
C ALA A 293 -9.01 -16.72 5.64
N VAL A 294 -9.70 -16.57 6.77
CA VAL A 294 -11.17 -16.55 6.85
C VAL A 294 -11.66 -15.11 6.99
N TYR A 295 -12.34 -14.64 5.95
CA TYR A 295 -12.98 -13.34 5.86
C TYR A 295 -14.36 -13.37 6.49
N MET A 296 -14.76 -12.25 7.10
CA MET A 296 -16.10 -12.09 7.68
C MET A 296 -16.43 -13.17 8.73
N GLY A 297 -15.40 -13.71 9.40
CA GLY A 297 -15.50 -14.88 10.27
C GLY A 297 -15.90 -14.60 11.71
N VAL A 298 -15.87 -13.34 12.17
CA VAL A 298 -16.05 -13.00 13.60
C VAL A 298 -17.35 -13.55 14.19
N ALA A 299 -18.47 -13.43 13.46
CA ALA A 299 -19.76 -13.96 13.92
C ALA A 299 -19.87 -15.50 13.82
N GLY A 300 -18.98 -16.15 13.07
CA GLY A 300 -18.99 -17.58 12.78
C GLY A 300 -17.87 -18.37 13.45
N LEU A 301 -17.09 -17.78 14.36
CA LEU A 301 -15.91 -18.42 14.96
C LEU A 301 -16.24 -19.73 15.67
N ASP A 302 -17.36 -19.83 16.40
CA ASP A 302 -17.79 -21.07 17.05
C ASP A 302 -18.06 -22.19 16.03
N THR A 303 -18.63 -21.85 14.87
CA THR A 303 -18.89 -22.81 13.79
C THR A 303 -17.59 -23.25 13.13
N VAL A 304 -16.70 -22.29 12.80
CA VAL A 304 -15.38 -22.57 12.22
C VAL A 304 -14.58 -23.51 13.11
N ARG A 305 -14.48 -23.21 14.42
CA ARG A 305 -13.82 -24.09 15.39
C ARG A 305 -14.42 -25.49 15.35
N THR A 306 -15.73 -25.59 15.57
CA THR A 306 -16.40 -26.88 15.75
C THR A 306 -16.26 -27.76 14.50
N ARG A 307 -16.42 -27.18 13.31
CA ARG A 307 -16.34 -27.91 12.04
C ARG A 307 -14.92 -28.34 11.71
N LEU A 308 -13.91 -27.47 11.91
CA LEU A 308 -12.51 -27.82 11.69
C LEU A 308 -12.03 -28.93 12.64
N LEU A 309 -12.37 -28.85 13.93
CA LEU A 309 -12.05 -29.90 14.90
C LEU A 309 -12.70 -31.23 14.52
N ARG A 310 -14.00 -31.21 14.16
CA ARG A 310 -14.71 -32.42 13.69
C ARG A 310 -14.11 -33.02 12.42
N ALA A 311 -13.59 -32.18 11.53
CA ALA A 311 -12.93 -32.60 10.29
C ALA A 311 -11.46 -33.04 10.50
N GLY A 312 -10.96 -33.04 11.75
CA GLY A 312 -9.65 -33.58 12.09
C GLY A 312 -8.51 -32.55 12.17
N ARG A 313 -8.81 -31.24 12.15
CA ARG A 313 -7.79 -30.21 12.40
C ARG A 313 -7.36 -30.26 13.87
N ALA A 314 -6.06 -30.20 14.13
CA ALA A 314 -5.51 -30.30 15.48
C ALA A 314 -5.94 -29.12 16.36
N ALA A 315 -6.30 -29.39 17.62
CA ALA A 315 -6.87 -28.39 18.54
C ALA A 315 -5.86 -27.31 18.96
N ASP A 316 -4.57 -27.66 18.96
CA ASP A 316 -3.44 -26.78 19.22
C ASP A 316 -3.02 -25.94 18.00
N THR A 317 -3.70 -26.08 16.84
CA THR A 317 -3.37 -25.29 15.64
C THR A 317 -3.40 -23.80 15.97
N PRO A 318 -2.31 -23.05 15.73
CA PRO A 318 -2.26 -21.62 16.03
C PRO A 318 -3.26 -20.81 15.19
N PHE A 319 -3.76 -19.72 15.76
CA PHE A 319 -4.48 -18.69 15.03
C PHE A 319 -4.02 -17.29 15.39
N ALA A 320 -4.30 -16.34 14.50
CA ALA A 320 -4.26 -14.92 14.74
C ALA A 320 -5.54 -14.27 14.20
N LEU A 321 -6.22 -13.47 15.03
CA LEU A 321 -7.28 -12.55 14.65
C LEU A 321 -6.67 -11.16 14.48
N VAL A 322 -6.71 -10.63 13.26
CA VAL A 322 -6.18 -9.30 12.94
C VAL A 322 -7.36 -8.36 12.71
N GLU A 323 -7.63 -7.48 13.66
CA GLU A 323 -8.64 -6.43 13.57
C GLU A 323 -8.05 -5.19 12.92
N ASN A 324 -8.85 -4.52 12.08
CA ASN A 324 -8.46 -3.27 11.43
C ASN A 324 -7.06 -3.33 10.79
N GLY A 325 -6.75 -4.46 10.14
CA GLY A 325 -5.42 -4.71 9.59
C GLY A 325 -4.91 -3.56 8.71
N SER A 326 -3.62 -3.27 8.87
CA SER A 326 -2.88 -2.12 8.31
C SER A 326 -3.27 -0.73 8.82
N ARG A 327 -4.29 -0.59 9.67
CA ARG A 327 -4.71 0.72 10.20
C ARG A 327 -3.96 1.03 11.50
N PRO A 328 -3.82 2.31 11.90
CA PRO A 328 -3.19 2.68 13.17
C PRO A 328 -3.78 1.96 14.38
N GLU A 329 -5.09 1.68 14.35
CA GLU A 329 -5.84 0.96 15.37
C GLU A 329 -5.80 -0.58 15.23
N GLN A 330 -4.86 -1.13 14.46
CA GLN A 330 -4.71 -2.57 14.28
C GLN A 330 -4.50 -3.27 15.63
N ARG A 331 -5.24 -4.36 15.85
CA ARG A 331 -5.04 -5.27 16.99
C ARG A 331 -4.85 -6.68 16.48
N VAL A 332 -3.87 -7.38 17.06
CA VAL A 332 -3.60 -8.79 16.76
C VAL A 332 -3.86 -9.59 18.03
N VAL A 333 -4.74 -10.58 17.95
CA VAL A 333 -5.07 -11.51 19.05
C VAL A 333 -4.69 -12.92 18.63
N THR A 334 -3.86 -13.61 19.39
CA THR A 334 -3.36 -14.95 19.07
C THR A 334 -3.82 -16.00 20.07
N GLY A 335 -3.85 -17.26 19.64
CA GLY A 335 -4.22 -18.40 20.47
C GLY A 335 -4.21 -19.70 19.69
N THR A 336 -4.94 -20.70 20.18
CA THR A 336 -5.10 -22.01 19.52
C THR A 336 -6.54 -22.22 19.03
N LEU A 337 -6.74 -23.12 18.08
CA LEU A 337 -8.06 -23.44 17.54
C LEU A 337 -9.05 -23.85 18.64
N ALA A 338 -8.60 -24.57 19.68
CA ALA A 338 -9.42 -24.95 20.83
C ALA A 338 -10.10 -23.74 21.49
N ASP A 339 -9.31 -22.69 21.73
CA ASP A 339 -9.70 -21.52 22.52
C ASP A 339 -10.20 -20.35 21.65
N LEU A 340 -10.32 -20.55 20.33
CA LEU A 340 -10.54 -19.47 19.36
C LEU A 340 -11.75 -18.58 19.72
N PRO A 341 -12.98 -19.11 19.91
CA PRO A 341 -14.13 -18.26 20.21
C PRO A 341 -14.04 -17.58 21.59
N ASP A 342 -13.48 -18.29 22.57
CA ASP A 342 -13.38 -17.79 23.95
C ASP A 342 -12.34 -16.68 24.05
N THR A 343 -11.20 -16.84 23.38
CA THR A 343 -10.16 -15.81 23.27
C THR A 343 -10.70 -14.57 22.54
N ALA A 344 -11.44 -14.75 21.45
CA ALA A 344 -12.06 -13.65 20.72
C ALA A 344 -13.07 -12.86 21.58
N ARG A 345 -13.89 -13.56 22.37
CA ARG A 345 -14.84 -12.95 23.32
C ARG A 345 -14.13 -12.22 24.45
N ALA A 346 -13.11 -12.83 25.06
CA ALA A 346 -12.35 -12.25 26.16
C ALA A 346 -11.68 -10.92 25.76
N HIS A 347 -11.17 -10.85 24.53
CA HIS A 347 -10.53 -9.64 23.99
C HIS A 347 -11.49 -8.69 23.26
N GLY A 348 -12.79 -9.00 23.23
CA GLY A 348 -13.82 -8.18 22.61
C GLY A 348 -13.59 -7.93 21.13
N VAL A 349 -13.25 -8.97 20.36
CA VAL A 349 -12.96 -8.85 18.93
C VAL A 349 -14.21 -8.45 18.13
N ARG A 350 -14.09 -7.44 17.27
CA ARG A 350 -15.12 -6.82 16.43
C ARG A 350 -14.68 -6.79 14.97
N SER A 351 -15.67 -6.69 14.08
CA SER A 351 -15.43 -6.51 12.66
C SER A 351 -15.03 -5.06 12.33
N PRO A 352 -14.21 -4.81 11.29
CA PRO A 352 -13.61 -5.80 10.39
C PRO A 352 -12.38 -6.49 11.02
N ALA A 353 -12.39 -7.82 11.00
CA ALA A 353 -11.26 -8.64 11.41
C ALA A 353 -11.11 -9.86 10.51
N LEU A 354 -9.87 -10.30 10.32
CA LEU A 354 -9.51 -11.48 9.57
C LEU A 354 -8.96 -12.55 10.52
N LEU A 355 -9.44 -13.78 10.38
CA LEU A 355 -8.85 -14.94 11.03
C LEU A 355 -7.80 -15.55 10.11
N ILE A 356 -6.57 -15.66 10.58
CA ILE A 356 -5.51 -16.46 9.97
C ILE A 356 -5.27 -17.67 10.85
N LEU A 357 -5.44 -18.88 10.30
CA LEU A 357 -5.32 -20.14 11.04
C LEU A 357 -4.30 -21.05 10.34
N GLY A 358 -3.37 -21.58 11.12
CA GLY A 358 -2.27 -22.41 10.65
C GLY A 358 -0.98 -22.11 11.41
N GLU A 359 0.02 -22.96 11.21
CA GLU A 359 1.29 -22.93 11.92
C GLU A 359 2.02 -21.58 11.77
N VAL A 360 1.85 -20.91 10.61
CA VAL A 360 2.41 -19.58 10.35
C VAL A 360 1.88 -18.50 11.31
N ALA A 361 0.67 -18.66 11.87
CA ALA A 361 0.10 -17.67 12.78
C ALA A 361 0.89 -17.53 14.09
N ALA A 362 1.64 -18.58 14.50
CA ALA A 362 2.53 -18.51 15.65
C ALA A 362 3.67 -17.47 15.47
N LEU A 363 4.07 -17.22 14.23
CA LEU A 363 5.13 -16.27 13.89
C LEU A 363 4.75 -14.82 14.18
N ALA A 364 3.46 -14.52 14.36
CA ALA A 364 3.02 -13.18 14.79
C ALA A 364 3.74 -12.72 16.05
N SER A 365 3.98 -13.63 17.00
CA SER A 365 4.63 -13.31 18.27
C SER A 365 6.09 -12.86 18.09
N THR A 366 6.79 -13.37 17.07
CA THR A 366 8.23 -13.14 16.86
C THR A 366 8.53 -12.13 15.76
N LEU A 367 7.66 -12.03 14.74
CA LEU A 367 7.89 -11.19 13.55
C LEU A 367 6.99 -9.94 13.50
N HIS A 368 6.16 -9.69 14.52
CA HIS A 368 5.38 -8.45 14.57
C HIS A 368 6.31 -7.22 14.48
N TRP A 369 5.94 -6.27 13.64
CA TRP A 369 6.71 -5.04 13.44
C TRP A 369 5.86 -3.78 13.45
N PHE A 370 4.53 -3.92 13.32
CA PHE A 370 3.59 -2.82 13.18
C PHE A 370 2.54 -2.82 14.29
N GLY A 371 2.25 -1.63 14.82
CA GLY A 371 1.26 -1.44 15.89
C GLY A 371 1.72 -2.00 17.24
N ALA A 372 0.75 -2.32 18.10
CA ALA A 372 1.03 -2.94 19.39
C ALA A 372 1.39 -4.43 19.24
N ALA A 373 2.15 -4.96 20.19
CA ALA A 373 2.49 -6.37 20.25
C ALA A 373 1.20 -7.25 20.31
N PRO A 374 1.23 -8.47 19.73
CA PRO A 374 0.08 -9.36 19.76
C PRO A 374 -0.41 -9.69 21.19
N LEU A 375 -1.73 -9.68 21.36
CA LEU A 375 -2.40 -10.08 22.59
C LEU A 375 -2.54 -11.61 22.61
N GLY A 376 -1.89 -12.27 23.55
CA GLY A 376 -2.02 -13.73 23.71
C GLY A 376 -3.34 -14.15 24.35
N ALA A 377 -3.58 -15.46 24.40
CA ALA A 377 -4.63 -16.03 25.24
C ALA A 377 -4.43 -15.57 26.68
N ALA A 378 -5.48 -15.02 27.31
CA ALA A 378 -5.44 -14.76 28.74
C ALA A 378 -5.13 -16.09 29.44
N PRO A 379 -4.28 -16.12 30.48
CA PRO A 379 -4.07 -17.35 31.22
C PRO A 379 -5.42 -17.86 31.70
N SER A 380 -5.77 -19.10 31.33
CA SER A 380 -6.92 -19.79 31.92
C SER A 380 -6.80 -19.69 33.44
N PRO A 381 -7.88 -19.43 34.20
CA PRO A 381 -7.82 -19.59 35.64
C PRO A 381 -7.45 -21.05 35.91
N SER A 382 -6.23 -21.26 36.41
CA SER A 382 -5.70 -22.57 36.75
C SER A 382 -6.75 -23.31 37.60
N PRO A 383 -6.97 -24.62 37.41
CA PRO A 383 -7.73 -25.38 38.38
C PRO A 383 -7.01 -25.21 39.72
N LYS A 384 -7.67 -24.58 40.70
CA LYS A 384 -7.14 -24.48 42.07
C LYS A 384 -6.68 -25.88 42.46
N PRO A 385 -5.43 -26.08 42.90
CA PRO A 385 -5.03 -27.36 43.45
C PRO A 385 -5.99 -27.66 44.60
N ALA A 386 -6.67 -28.82 44.54
CA ALA A 386 -7.49 -29.29 45.62
C ALA A 386 -6.60 -29.38 46.86
N VAL A 387 -6.88 -28.53 47.84
CA VAL A 387 -6.25 -28.63 49.17
C VAL A 387 -6.71 -29.98 49.73
N PRO A 388 -5.80 -30.93 50.01
CA PRO A 388 -6.19 -32.18 50.63
C PRO A 388 -6.67 -31.84 52.04
N THR A 389 -7.98 -32.01 52.27
CA THR A 389 -8.56 -31.88 53.60
C THR A 389 -8.18 -33.16 54.35
N LEU A 390 -7.20 -33.07 55.25
CA LEU A 390 -6.94 -34.11 56.24
C LEU A 390 -8.12 -34.15 57.21
N ALA A 391 -9.06 -35.06 56.97
CA ALA A 391 -10.06 -35.47 57.95
C ALA A 391 -10.48 -36.92 57.68
N HIS A 392 -9.68 -37.86 58.19
CA HIS A 392 -10.14 -39.03 58.95
C HIS A 392 -9.02 -40.07 59.07
N ALA A 393 -8.47 -40.21 60.27
CA ALA A 393 -8.18 -41.51 60.86
C ALA A 393 -8.09 -41.33 62.37
N ALA A 394 -8.96 -42.06 63.05
CA ALA A 394 -8.94 -42.31 64.49
C ALA A 394 -7.73 -43.19 64.87
#